data_AF-A0AA88I5M8-F1
#
_entry.id   AF-A0AA88I5M8-F1
#
_cell.length_a   1.000
_cell.length_b   1.000
_cell.length_c   1.000
_cell.angle_alpha   90.00
_cell.angle_beta   90.00
_cell.angle_gamma   90.00
#
_symmetry.space_group_name_H-M   'P 1'
#
loop_
_entity.id
_entity.type
_entity.pdbx_description
1 polymer ?
#
loop_
_entity_poly.entity_id
_entity_poly.type
_entity_poly.pdbx_seq_one_letter_code
_entity_poly.pdbx_strand_id
1 'polypeptide(L)'
;MDFEGTQIFKVVLCKESVNTAIEKTREWILDGKLLYAHQSLMDLEDFRYSLLFELHRHTKTPQGDQQLLTSYLTDISVLSKELLKQIKLILVRTLNVVRIEPKLVVTALRLVEREEEIDKMTLSCQNETGFLPPDRPKMWKHEEMSVLRSVVQNRVEGNRPAERETTKIWLTLHLESIRSLMLEDLKVTNQLCVPVFSPDWNVCQMFLDFYHDAMRDNIEELVRNGLVDD
;
A
#
# COMPACT_ATOMS: atom_id res chain seq x y z
N MET A 1 -6.99 46.00 -15.40
CA MET A 1 -8.22 45.25 -15.13
C MET A 1 -7.85 43.79 -14.98
N ASP A 2 -7.40 43.48 -13.76
CA ASP A 2 -7.81 42.34 -12.94
C ASP A 2 -7.79 40.95 -13.60
N PHE A 3 -6.58 40.40 -13.76
CA PHE A 3 -6.39 38.96 -13.97
C PHE A 3 -6.04 38.20 -12.68
N GLU A 4 -5.66 38.89 -11.60
CA GLU A 4 -5.32 38.27 -10.31
C GLU A 4 -6.56 37.88 -9.48
N GLY A 5 -7.70 38.54 -9.70
CA GLY A 5 -8.94 38.25 -8.97
C GLY A 5 -9.62 36.94 -9.37
N THR A 6 -9.46 36.48 -10.61
CA THR A 6 -10.24 35.34 -11.14
C THR A 6 -9.75 33.99 -10.61
N GLN A 7 -8.46 33.85 -10.28
CA GLN A 7 -7.90 32.58 -9.84
C GLN A 7 -8.18 32.29 -8.36
N ILE A 8 -8.14 33.31 -7.50
CA ILE A 8 -8.48 33.19 -6.07
C ILE A 8 -9.98 32.95 -5.90
N PHE A 9 -10.84 33.60 -6.68
CA PHE A 9 -12.28 33.34 -6.65
C PHE A 9 -12.64 31.91 -7.09
N LYS A 10 -11.92 31.32 -8.05
CA LYS A 10 -12.05 29.89 -8.38
C LYS A 10 -11.67 28.98 -7.20
N VAL A 11 -10.57 29.28 -6.51
CA VAL A 11 -10.13 28.52 -5.33
C VAL A 11 -11.15 28.61 -4.20
N VAL A 12 -11.72 29.79 -3.94
CA VAL A 12 -12.73 30.01 -2.89
C VAL A 12 -14.06 29.33 -3.23
N LEU A 13 -14.55 29.40 -4.47
CA LEU A 13 -15.77 28.72 -4.89
C LEU A 13 -15.62 27.19 -4.92
N CYS A 14 -14.43 26.69 -5.25
CA CYS A 14 -14.15 25.25 -5.20
C CYS A 14 -13.93 24.76 -3.76
N LYS A 15 -13.60 25.63 -2.80
CA LYS A 15 -13.19 25.23 -1.44
C LYS A 15 -14.24 24.37 -0.73
N GLU A 16 -15.49 24.82 -0.72
CA GLU A 16 -16.59 24.07 -0.10
C GLU A 16 -16.83 22.74 -0.82
N SER A 17 -16.86 22.76 -2.15
CA SER A 17 -17.05 21.55 -2.97
C SER A 17 -15.94 20.51 -2.78
N VAL A 18 -14.69 20.96 -2.66
CA VAL A 18 -13.52 20.09 -2.45
C VAL A 18 -13.52 19.54 -1.03
N ASN A 19 -13.86 20.34 -0.02
CA ASN A 19 -14.00 19.86 1.36
C ASN A 19 -15.09 18.78 1.46
N THR A 20 -16.26 19.01 0.86
CA THR A 20 -17.34 18.01 0.80
C THR A 20 -16.90 16.74 0.09
N ALA A 21 -16.12 16.86 -1.00
CA ALA A 21 -15.56 15.70 -1.68
C ALA A 21 -14.54 14.95 -0.81
N ILE A 22 -13.69 15.66 -0.05
CA ILE A 22 -12.74 15.07 0.91
C ILE A 22 -13.48 14.28 1.99
N GLU A 23 -14.50 14.89 2.60
CA GLU A 23 -15.31 14.28 3.66
C GLU A 23 -16.02 13.02 3.14
N LYS A 24 -16.65 13.10 1.97
CA LYS A 24 -17.31 11.96 1.32
C LYS A 24 -16.32 10.86 0.94
N THR A 25 -15.13 11.23 0.49
CA THR A 25 -14.06 10.26 0.18
C THR A 25 -13.64 9.53 1.46
N ARG A 26 -13.49 10.25 2.57
CA ARG A 26 -13.17 9.66 3.87
C ARG A 26 -14.26 8.71 4.34
N GLU A 27 -15.54 9.06 4.19
CA GLU A 27 -16.67 8.16 4.47
C GLU A 27 -16.59 6.87 3.64
N TRP A 28 -16.32 6.97 2.34
CA TRP A 28 -16.14 5.78 1.49
C TRP A 28 -14.94 4.91 1.90
N ILE A 29 -13.84 5.52 2.37
CA ILE A 29 -12.69 4.78 2.91
C ILE A 29 -13.12 4.02 4.18
N LEU A 30 -13.83 4.68 5.10
CA LEU A 30 -14.29 4.06 6.35
C LEU A 30 -15.32 2.94 6.12
N ASP A 31 -16.19 3.10 5.14
CA ASP A 31 -17.17 2.10 4.72
C ASP A 31 -16.56 0.91 3.95
N GLY A 32 -15.26 0.94 3.65
CA GLY A 32 -14.60 -0.09 2.82
C GLY A 32 -15.00 -0.04 1.33
N LYS A 33 -15.62 1.05 0.89
CA LYS A 33 -16.03 1.29 -0.52
C LYS A 33 -14.84 1.76 -1.36
N LEU A 34 -13.81 0.91 -1.44
CA LEU A 34 -12.48 1.27 -1.97
C LEU A 34 -12.50 1.82 -3.39
N LEU A 35 -13.34 1.27 -4.28
CA LEU A 35 -13.43 1.74 -5.66
C LEU A 35 -13.98 3.17 -5.76
N TYR A 36 -15.01 3.50 -4.98
CA TYR A 36 -15.59 4.84 -4.93
C TYR A 36 -14.61 5.83 -4.28
N ALA A 37 -13.98 5.42 -3.18
CA ALA A 37 -12.93 6.20 -2.52
C ALA A 37 -11.78 6.52 -3.47
N HIS A 38 -11.26 5.53 -4.19
CA HIS A 38 -10.17 5.71 -5.13
C HIS A 38 -10.55 6.61 -6.30
N GLN A 39 -11.74 6.43 -6.89
CA GLN A 39 -12.20 7.30 -7.99
C GLN A 39 -12.26 8.76 -7.54
N SER A 40 -12.87 9.01 -6.38
CA SER A 40 -12.98 10.35 -5.81
C SER A 40 -11.61 10.96 -5.47
N LEU A 41 -10.69 10.12 -4.96
CA LEU A 41 -9.33 10.54 -4.68
C LEU A 41 -8.57 10.91 -5.97
N MET A 42 -8.73 10.17 -7.07
CA MET A 42 -8.13 10.54 -8.35
C MET A 42 -8.62 11.92 -8.80
N ASP A 43 -9.93 12.19 -8.73
CA ASP A 43 -10.49 13.49 -9.14
C ASP A 43 -9.92 14.65 -8.27
N LEU A 44 -9.76 14.41 -6.96
CA LEU A 44 -9.14 15.35 -6.02
C LEU A 44 -7.65 15.55 -6.32
N GLU A 45 -6.92 14.48 -6.66
CA GLU A 45 -5.50 14.55 -7.00
C GLU A 45 -5.24 15.22 -8.35
N ASP A 46 -6.10 15.03 -9.34
CA ASP A 46 -6.03 15.71 -10.63
C ASP A 46 -6.30 17.21 -10.48
N PHE A 47 -7.26 17.58 -9.63
CA PHE A 47 -7.49 18.97 -9.24
C PHE A 47 -6.25 19.56 -8.56
N ARG A 48 -5.69 18.84 -7.58
CA ARG A 48 -4.47 19.23 -6.88
C ARG A 48 -3.28 19.41 -7.83
N TYR A 49 -3.08 18.46 -8.74
CA TYR A 49 -2.04 18.50 -9.76
C TYR A 49 -2.18 19.76 -10.62
N SER A 50 -3.37 19.99 -11.17
CA SER A 50 -3.66 21.14 -12.05
C SER A 50 -3.32 22.45 -11.36
N LEU A 51 -3.68 22.58 -10.09
CA LEU A 51 -3.43 23.77 -9.30
C LEU A 51 -1.95 23.98 -8.99
N LEU A 52 -1.24 22.93 -8.58
CA LEU A 52 0.19 22.98 -8.28
C LEU A 52 1.03 23.20 -9.55
N PHE A 53 0.60 22.65 -10.68
CA PHE A 53 1.27 22.85 -11.97
C PHE A 53 1.13 24.30 -12.45
N GLU A 54 -0.06 24.89 -12.33
CA GLU A 54 -0.25 26.31 -12.66
C GLU A 54 0.58 27.23 -11.73
N LEU A 55 0.68 26.90 -10.43
CA LEU A 55 1.60 27.60 -9.54
C LEU A 55 3.07 27.48 -9.98
N HIS A 56 3.49 26.28 -10.40
CA HIS A 56 4.85 26.05 -10.89
C HIS A 56 5.16 26.91 -12.13
N ARG A 57 4.20 27.06 -13.04
CA ARG A 57 4.34 27.91 -14.25
C ARG A 57 4.37 29.41 -13.92
N HIS A 58 3.71 29.81 -12.83
CA HIS A 58 3.60 31.22 -12.42
C HIS A 58 4.38 31.49 -11.12
N THR A 59 5.72 31.60 -11.24
CA THR A 59 6.66 31.82 -10.12
C THR A 59 6.52 33.15 -9.36
N LYS A 60 5.59 34.02 -9.76
CA LYS A 60 5.34 35.34 -9.13
C LYS A 60 4.32 35.30 -7.99
N THR A 61 3.72 34.15 -7.69
CA THR A 61 2.76 34.03 -6.59
C THR A 61 3.44 34.34 -5.25
N PRO A 62 2.86 35.20 -4.38
CA PRO A 62 3.40 35.49 -3.06
C PRO A 62 3.61 34.20 -2.24
N GLN A 63 4.72 34.14 -1.48
CA GLN A 63 5.06 32.95 -0.67
C GLN A 63 3.95 32.57 0.34
N GLY A 64 3.22 33.56 0.87
CA GLY A 64 2.09 33.33 1.78
C GLY A 64 0.93 32.57 1.13
N ASP A 65 0.60 32.90 -0.13
CA ASP A 65 -0.48 32.24 -0.88
C ASP A 65 -0.07 30.82 -1.27
N GLN A 66 1.20 30.60 -1.59
CA GLN A 66 1.75 29.27 -1.86
C GLN A 66 1.66 28.36 -0.62
N GLN A 67 1.99 28.88 0.57
CA GLN A 67 1.89 28.14 1.82
C GLN A 67 0.43 27.82 2.19
N LEU A 68 -0.48 28.79 2.06
CA LEU A 68 -1.91 28.59 2.30
C LEU A 68 -2.47 27.50 1.37
N LEU A 69 -2.14 27.54 0.09
CA LEU A 69 -2.61 26.56 -0.89
C LEU A 69 -2.06 25.16 -0.62
N THR A 70 -0.79 25.07 -0.23
CA THR A 70 -0.15 23.79 0.12
C THR A 70 -0.80 23.19 1.37
N SER A 71 -1.06 24.01 2.39
CA SER A 71 -1.76 23.58 3.61
C SER A 71 -3.18 23.09 3.31
N TYR A 72 -3.89 23.77 2.41
CA TYR A 72 -5.24 23.40 1.99
C TYR A 72 -5.31 22.05 1.29
N LEU A 73 -4.30 21.72 0.48
CA LEU A 73 -4.25 20.48 -0.28
C LEU A 73 -3.67 19.30 0.50
N THR A 74 -3.23 19.52 1.75
CA THR A 74 -2.61 18.48 2.59
C THR A 74 -3.60 17.36 2.95
N ASP A 75 -4.88 17.69 3.10
CA ASP A 75 -5.93 16.71 3.42
C ASP A 75 -6.11 15.65 2.32
N ILE A 76 -5.84 16.00 1.05
CA ILE A 76 -5.86 15.06 -0.08
C ILE A 76 -4.73 14.03 0.08
N SER A 77 -3.54 14.46 0.49
CA SER A 77 -2.42 13.56 0.79
C SER A 77 -2.73 12.63 1.97
N VAL A 78 -3.50 13.11 2.96
CA VAL A 78 -3.96 12.29 4.09
C VAL A 78 -4.93 11.20 3.62
N LEU A 79 -5.91 11.53 2.77
CA LEU A 79 -6.84 10.55 2.20
C LEU A 79 -6.10 9.44 1.43
N SER A 80 -5.06 9.77 0.68
CA SER A 80 -4.23 8.78 -0.01
C SER A 80 -3.59 7.78 0.96
N LYS A 81 -3.10 8.25 2.11
CA LYS A 81 -2.52 7.38 3.15
C LYS A 81 -3.58 6.54 3.86
N GLU A 82 -4.76 7.12 4.11
CA GLU A 82 -5.90 6.40 4.71
C GLU A 82 -6.41 5.29 3.79
N LEU A 83 -6.50 5.55 2.48
CA LEU A 83 -6.90 4.54 1.49
C LEU A 83 -5.88 3.41 1.40
N LEU A 84 -4.59 3.74 1.30
CA LEU A 84 -3.52 2.73 1.32
C LEU A 84 -3.57 1.88 2.59
N LYS A 85 -3.83 2.47 3.75
CA LYS A 85 -3.99 1.73 5.00
C LYS A 85 -5.13 0.71 4.93
N GLN A 86 -6.27 1.03 4.31
CA GLN A 86 -7.36 0.06 4.13
C GLN A 86 -6.98 -1.07 3.17
N ILE A 87 -6.30 -0.75 2.07
CA ILE A 87 -5.76 -1.73 1.11
C ILE A 87 -4.80 -2.69 1.84
N LYS A 88 -3.87 -2.14 2.61
CA LYS A 88 -2.92 -2.90 3.44
C LYS A 88 -3.61 -3.87 4.40
N LEU A 89 -4.71 -3.45 5.05
CA LEU A 89 -5.46 -4.32 5.97
C LEU A 89 -6.07 -5.56 5.29
N ILE A 90 -6.40 -5.44 4.00
CA ILE A 90 -6.85 -6.57 3.18
C ILE A 90 -5.65 -7.44 2.82
N LEU A 91 -4.56 -6.83 2.35
CA LEU A 91 -3.38 -7.56 1.86
C LEU A 91 -2.62 -8.31 2.97
N VAL A 92 -2.58 -7.77 4.20
CA VAL A 92 -2.06 -8.50 5.39
C VAL A 92 -2.76 -9.84 5.60
N ARG A 93 -4.03 -9.95 5.19
CA ARG A 93 -4.86 -11.15 5.39
C ARG A 93 -5.08 -11.92 4.09
N THR A 94 -4.27 -11.68 3.06
CA THR A 94 -4.48 -12.22 1.70
C THR A 94 -4.81 -13.72 1.69
N LEU A 95 -4.01 -14.55 2.36
CA LEU A 95 -4.18 -16.02 2.38
C LEU A 95 -5.51 -16.48 2.99
N ASN A 96 -6.09 -15.68 3.90
CA ASN A 96 -7.39 -15.95 4.50
C ASN A 96 -8.52 -15.35 3.67
N VAL A 97 -8.38 -14.09 3.26
CA VAL A 97 -9.40 -13.36 2.50
C VAL A 97 -9.63 -14.03 1.15
N VAL A 98 -8.60 -14.51 0.46
CA VAL A 98 -8.75 -15.16 -0.86
C VAL A 98 -9.61 -16.42 -0.82
N ARG A 99 -9.68 -17.11 0.32
CA ARG A 99 -10.51 -18.31 0.52
C ARG A 99 -11.99 -17.97 0.71
N ILE A 100 -12.29 -16.78 1.24
CA ILE A 100 -13.65 -16.35 1.61
C ILE A 100 -14.22 -15.42 0.53
N GLU A 101 -13.45 -14.39 0.17
CA GLU A 101 -13.85 -13.31 -0.72
C GLU A 101 -12.67 -12.86 -1.62
N PRO A 102 -12.33 -13.64 -2.67
CA PRO A 102 -11.20 -13.33 -3.56
C PRO A 102 -11.35 -11.98 -4.28
N LYS A 103 -12.60 -11.54 -4.52
CA LYS A 103 -12.89 -10.24 -5.17
C LYS A 103 -12.36 -9.05 -4.37
N LEU A 104 -12.31 -9.15 -3.04
CA LEU A 104 -11.78 -8.09 -2.19
C LEU A 104 -10.27 -7.93 -2.38
N VAL A 105 -9.55 -9.06 -2.49
CA VAL A 105 -8.11 -9.07 -2.80
C VAL A 105 -7.86 -8.56 -4.20
N VAL A 106 -8.65 -9.00 -5.21
CA VAL A 106 -8.56 -8.46 -6.58
C VAL A 106 -8.71 -6.95 -6.54
N THR A 107 -9.74 -6.42 -5.86
CA THR A 107 -9.98 -4.98 -5.78
C THR A 107 -8.78 -4.24 -5.21
N ALA A 108 -8.25 -4.70 -4.07
CA ALA A 108 -7.07 -4.12 -3.45
C ALA A 108 -5.85 -4.09 -4.40
N LEU A 109 -5.55 -5.22 -5.05
CA LEU A 109 -4.42 -5.33 -5.99
C LEU A 109 -4.59 -4.44 -7.23
N ARG A 110 -5.81 -4.35 -7.78
CA ARG A 110 -6.07 -3.52 -8.96
C ARG A 110 -5.91 -2.04 -8.67
N LEU A 111 -6.24 -1.60 -7.45
CA LEU A 111 -5.98 -0.23 -7.03
C LEU A 111 -4.47 0.05 -6.92
N VAL A 112 -3.70 -0.87 -6.34
CA VAL A 112 -2.23 -0.77 -6.27
C VAL A 112 -1.62 -0.70 -7.68
N GLU A 113 -2.01 -1.57 -8.59
CA GLU A 113 -1.52 -1.58 -9.96
C GLU A 113 -1.88 -0.32 -10.73
N ARG A 114 -3.09 0.22 -10.51
CA ARG A 114 -3.53 1.47 -11.10
C ARG A 114 -2.68 2.65 -10.59
N GLU A 115 -2.37 2.68 -9.31
CA GLU A 115 -1.53 3.71 -8.72
C GLU A 115 -0.11 3.68 -9.29
N GLU A 116 0.48 2.50 -9.47
CA GLU A 116 1.79 2.34 -10.13
C GLU A 116 1.80 2.86 -11.56
N GLU A 117 0.70 2.65 -12.30
CA GLU A 117 0.59 3.17 -13.66
C GLU A 117 0.48 4.70 -13.67
N ILE A 118 -0.23 5.29 -12.71
CA ILE A 118 -0.28 6.76 -12.53
C ILE A 118 1.11 7.30 -12.18
N ASP A 119 1.87 6.61 -11.33
CA ASP A 119 3.25 6.99 -11.00
C ASP A 119 4.14 7.00 -12.26
N LYS A 120 4.07 5.96 -13.10
CA LYS A 120 4.81 5.93 -14.37
C LYS A 120 4.42 7.08 -15.30
N MET A 121 3.13 7.34 -15.47
CA MET A 121 2.64 8.45 -16.30
C MET A 121 3.14 9.79 -15.76
N THR A 122 3.07 9.99 -14.45
CA THR A 122 3.51 11.23 -13.78
C THR A 122 5.02 11.45 -13.97
N LEU A 123 5.83 10.40 -13.82
CA LEU A 123 7.27 10.46 -14.06
C LEU A 123 7.60 10.75 -15.54
N SER A 124 6.81 10.22 -16.47
CA SER A 124 6.95 10.56 -17.90
C SER A 124 6.65 12.04 -18.15
N CYS A 125 5.54 12.55 -17.59
CA CYS A 125 5.17 13.96 -17.69
C CYS A 125 6.21 14.89 -17.04
N GLN A 126 6.87 14.46 -15.96
CA GLN A 126 7.95 15.23 -15.33
C GLN A 126 9.12 15.44 -16.29
N ASN A 127 9.48 14.43 -17.10
CA ASN A 127 10.58 14.57 -18.06
C ASN A 127 10.30 15.64 -19.13
N GLU A 128 9.03 15.85 -19.46
CA GLU A 128 8.61 16.86 -20.46
C GLU A 128 8.39 18.25 -19.84
N THR A 129 7.78 18.29 -18.65
CA THR A 129 7.31 19.54 -18.03
C THR A 129 8.24 20.09 -16.96
N GLY A 130 9.15 19.29 -16.43
CA GLY A 130 10.00 19.61 -15.28
C GLY A 130 9.28 19.62 -13.94
N PHE A 131 7.98 19.29 -13.91
CA PHE A 131 7.16 19.35 -12.71
C PHE A 131 6.81 17.95 -12.19
N LEU A 132 6.96 17.76 -10.87
CA LEU A 132 6.53 16.56 -10.15
C LEU A 132 5.79 16.99 -8.88
N PRO A 133 4.57 16.49 -8.63
CA PRO A 133 3.88 16.74 -7.36
C PRO A 133 4.68 16.20 -6.18
N PRO A 134 4.61 16.84 -4.99
CA PRO A 134 5.47 16.51 -3.85
C PRO A 134 5.28 15.09 -3.28
N ASP A 135 4.12 14.45 -3.50
CA ASP A 135 3.82 13.09 -3.00
C ASP A 135 3.97 12.00 -4.07
N ARG A 136 4.64 12.29 -5.19
CA ARG A 136 4.84 11.35 -6.30
C ARG A 136 6.33 11.05 -6.49
N PRO A 137 6.70 9.82 -6.90
CA PRO A 137 5.86 8.62 -7.00
C PRO A 137 5.47 8.06 -5.62
N LYS A 138 4.30 7.42 -5.51
CA LYS A 138 3.81 6.81 -4.26
C LYS A 138 4.39 5.42 -4.02
N MET A 139 4.69 4.64 -5.07
CA MET A 139 5.30 3.31 -4.99
C MET A 139 4.52 2.29 -4.13
N TRP A 140 3.18 2.28 -4.24
CA TRP A 140 2.32 1.39 -3.45
C TRP A 140 2.66 -0.09 -3.61
N LYS A 141 3.07 -0.52 -4.81
CA LYS A 141 3.45 -1.92 -5.04
C LYS A 141 4.66 -2.32 -4.21
N HIS A 142 5.65 -1.43 -4.08
CA HIS A 142 6.83 -1.68 -3.26
C HIS A 142 6.45 -1.80 -1.77
N GLU A 143 5.62 -0.88 -1.26
CA GLU A 143 5.17 -0.95 0.13
C GLU A 143 4.37 -2.22 0.41
N GLU A 144 3.41 -2.57 -0.45
CA GLU A 144 2.57 -3.76 -0.26
C GLU A 144 3.35 -5.07 -0.43
N MET A 145 4.41 -5.09 -1.26
CA MET A 145 5.32 -6.24 -1.34
C MET A 145 6.04 -6.47 0.00
N SER A 146 6.49 -5.40 0.66
CA SER A 146 7.07 -5.49 2.01
C SER A 146 6.03 -5.96 3.03
N VAL A 147 4.76 -5.59 2.88
CA VAL A 147 3.68 -6.06 3.74
C VAL A 147 3.48 -7.56 3.59
N LEU A 148 3.32 -8.07 2.37
CA LEU A 148 3.16 -9.51 2.11
C LEU A 148 4.34 -10.33 2.64
N ARG A 149 5.58 -9.81 2.49
CA ARG A 149 6.78 -10.41 3.08
C ARG A 149 6.66 -10.50 4.61
N SER A 150 6.29 -9.41 5.27
CA SER A 150 6.15 -9.36 6.73
C SER A 150 5.07 -10.33 7.24
N VAL A 151 4.02 -10.59 6.47
CA VAL A 151 2.98 -11.57 6.83
C VAL A 151 3.59 -12.97 6.93
N VAL A 152 4.41 -13.36 5.96
CA VAL A 152 5.08 -14.67 5.96
C VAL A 152 6.09 -14.76 7.11
N GLN A 153 6.90 -13.72 7.33
CA GLN A 153 7.85 -13.66 8.45
C GLN A 153 7.14 -13.82 9.80
N ASN A 154 6.10 -13.02 10.06
CA ASN A 154 5.32 -13.09 11.30
C ASN A 154 4.66 -14.46 11.51
N ARG A 155 4.28 -15.17 10.44
CA ARG A 155 3.70 -16.52 10.54
C ARG A 155 4.75 -17.55 10.95
N VAL A 156 5.98 -17.46 10.43
CA VAL A 156 7.09 -18.34 10.82
C VAL A 156 7.54 -18.02 12.25
N GLU A 157 7.75 -16.74 12.57
CA GLU A 157 8.15 -16.30 13.92
C GLU A 157 7.09 -16.58 14.98
N GLY A 158 5.81 -16.47 14.62
CA GLY A 158 4.68 -16.80 15.49
C GLY A 158 4.51 -18.29 15.73
N ASN A 159 5.16 -19.15 14.93
CA ASN A 159 5.15 -20.60 15.07
C ASN A 159 6.22 -21.07 16.08
N ARG A 160 6.59 -20.26 17.08
CA ARG A 160 7.57 -20.66 18.10
C ARG A 160 7.05 -21.84 18.93
N PRO A 161 7.92 -22.81 19.29
CA PRO A 161 7.53 -23.93 20.11
C PRO A 161 7.23 -23.45 21.54
N ALA A 162 6.09 -23.88 22.09
CA ALA A 162 5.64 -23.49 23.43
C ALA A 162 6.57 -24.01 24.55
N GLU A 163 7.33 -25.07 24.28
CA GLU A 163 8.14 -25.77 25.28
C GLU A 163 9.48 -26.21 24.67
N ARG A 164 10.48 -25.32 24.65
CA ARG A 164 11.84 -25.65 24.21
C ARG A 164 12.57 -26.59 25.19
N GLU A 165 12.21 -26.54 26.48
CA GLU A 165 12.99 -27.12 27.58
C GLU A 165 12.56 -28.55 27.97
N THR A 166 11.33 -28.97 27.67
CA THR A 166 10.77 -30.23 28.20
C THR A 166 10.94 -31.43 27.27
N THR A 167 11.18 -31.21 25.97
CA THR A 167 11.07 -32.29 24.97
C THR A 167 12.28 -32.37 24.04
N LYS A 168 13.01 -33.51 24.06
CA LYS A 168 14.17 -33.77 23.16
C LYS A 168 13.86 -33.65 21.66
N ILE A 169 12.59 -33.71 21.28
CA ILE A 169 12.10 -33.62 19.89
C ILE A 169 11.54 -32.23 19.54
N TRP A 170 11.68 -31.22 20.40
CA TRP A 170 11.08 -29.89 20.19
C TRP A 170 11.48 -29.28 18.84
N LEU A 171 12.74 -29.42 18.42
CA LEU A 171 13.23 -28.86 17.15
C LEU A 171 12.58 -29.57 15.96
N THR A 172 12.46 -30.89 16.03
CA THR A 172 11.78 -31.68 15.00
C THR A 172 10.31 -31.26 14.88
N LEU A 173 9.61 -31.12 16.01
CA LEU A 173 8.20 -30.68 16.03
C LEU A 173 8.04 -29.25 15.50
N HIS A 174 8.96 -28.34 15.87
CA HIS A 174 9.00 -26.97 15.38
C HIS A 174 9.15 -26.90 13.86
N LEU A 175 10.16 -27.58 13.32
CA LEU A 175 10.42 -27.59 11.87
C LEU A 175 9.28 -28.26 11.09
N GLU A 176 8.67 -29.32 11.65
CA GLU A 176 7.53 -29.99 11.04
C GLU A 176 6.27 -29.11 11.03
N SER A 177 6.07 -28.34 12.10
CA SER A 177 5.00 -27.35 12.21
C SER A 177 5.16 -26.25 11.16
N ILE A 178 6.36 -25.67 11.02
CA ILE A 178 6.61 -24.67 9.98
C ILE A 178 6.51 -25.26 8.57
N ARG A 179 7.02 -26.48 8.34
CA ARG A 179 6.87 -27.18 7.04
C ARG A 179 5.40 -27.32 6.67
N SER A 180 4.56 -27.75 7.61
CA SER A 180 3.12 -27.92 7.40
C SER A 180 2.43 -26.60 7.08
N LEU A 181 2.74 -25.55 7.85
CA LEU A 181 2.26 -24.18 7.63
C LEU A 181 2.64 -23.67 6.23
N MET A 182 3.92 -23.77 5.86
CA MET A 182 4.42 -23.33 4.55
C MET A 182 3.72 -24.07 3.41
N LEU A 183 3.57 -25.39 3.51
CA LEU A 183 2.90 -26.16 2.45
C LEU A 183 1.43 -25.82 2.31
N GLU A 184 0.73 -25.56 3.41
CA GLU A 184 -0.65 -25.11 3.36
C GLU A 184 -0.75 -23.75 2.65
N ASP A 185 0.08 -22.79 3.04
CA ASP A 185 0.06 -21.43 2.50
C ASP A 185 0.52 -21.39 1.02
N LEU A 186 1.52 -22.17 0.63
CA LEU A 186 1.94 -22.30 -0.77
C LEU A 186 0.87 -22.98 -1.63
N LYS A 187 0.12 -23.94 -1.07
CA LYS A 187 -1.03 -24.56 -1.77
C LYS A 187 -2.11 -23.52 -2.03
N VAL A 188 -2.44 -22.68 -1.05
CA VAL A 188 -3.37 -21.55 -1.23
C VAL A 188 -2.86 -20.58 -2.27
N THR A 189 -1.58 -20.23 -2.20
CA THR A 189 -0.96 -19.29 -3.12
C THR A 189 -1.11 -19.79 -4.55
N ASN A 190 -0.76 -21.06 -4.79
CA ASN A 190 -0.83 -21.67 -6.10
C ASN A 190 -2.27 -21.82 -6.62
N GLN A 191 -3.21 -22.22 -5.75
CA GLN A 191 -4.58 -22.55 -6.18
C GLN A 191 -5.51 -21.34 -6.23
N LEU A 192 -5.35 -20.38 -5.31
CA LEU A 192 -6.31 -19.30 -5.08
C LEU A 192 -5.70 -17.92 -5.33
N CYS A 193 -4.41 -17.70 -5.09
CA CYS A 193 -3.78 -16.40 -5.36
C CYS A 193 -3.39 -16.23 -6.83
N VAL A 194 -2.95 -17.28 -7.53
CA VAL A 194 -2.58 -17.19 -8.96
C VAL A 194 -3.67 -16.58 -9.84
N PRO A 195 -4.98 -16.96 -9.71
CA PRO A 195 -6.04 -16.34 -10.51
C PRO A 195 -6.38 -14.89 -10.12
N VAL A 196 -5.95 -14.45 -8.93
CA VAL A 196 -6.30 -13.16 -8.33
C VAL A 196 -5.25 -12.09 -8.61
N PHE A 197 -3.97 -12.48 -8.53
CA PHE A 197 -2.83 -11.62 -8.79
C PHE A 197 -2.57 -11.49 -10.29
N SER A 198 -2.05 -10.34 -10.74
CA SER A 198 -1.56 -10.24 -12.12
C SER A 198 -0.30 -11.08 -12.33
N PRO A 199 -0.05 -11.58 -13.56
CA PRO A 199 1.13 -12.37 -13.87
C PRO A 199 2.45 -11.69 -13.47
N ASP A 200 2.53 -10.36 -13.58
CA ASP A 200 3.71 -9.55 -13.25
C ASP A 200 4.11 -9.59 -11.77
N TRP A 201 3.26 -10.11 -10.89
CA TRP A 201 3.62 -10.33 -9.48
C TRP A 201 4.39 -11.62 -9.26
N ASN A 202 4.28 -12.58 -10.18
CA ASN A 202 4.83 -13.93 -10.02
C ASN A 202 4.58 -14.51 -8.60
N VAL A 203 3.31 -14.48 -8.18
CA VAL A 203 2.91 -14.64 -6.77
C VAL A 203 3.43 -15.93 -6.13
N CYS A 204 3.49 -17.04 -6.88
CA CYS A 204 4.03 -18.29 -6.36
C CYS A 204 5.52 -18.19 -6.02
N GLN A 205 6.33 -17.66 -6.95
CA GLN A 205 7.76 -17.48 -6.71
C GLN A 205 7.98 -16.49 -5.57
N MET A 206 7.23 -15.39 -5.57
CA MET A 206 7.31 -14.36 -4.53
C MET A 206 7.07 -14.93 -3.12
N PHE A 207 6.00 -15.70 -2.91
CA PHE A 207 5.75 -16.32 -1.61
C PHE A 207 6.79 -17.40 -1.27
N LEU A 208 7.27 -18.17 -2.25
CA LEU A 208 8.34 -19.14 -2.04
C LEU A 208 9.62 -18.46 -1.53
N ASP A 209 10.01 -17.34 -2.14
CA ASP A 209 11.17 -16.54 -1.72
C ASP A 209 10.96 -15.98 -0.31
N PHE A 210 9.75 -15.50 0.01
CA PHE A 210 9.43 -15.02 1.36
C PHE A 210 9.55 -16.13 2.43
N TYR A 211 9.07 -17.34 2.15
CA TYR A 211 9.24 -18.47 3.07
C TYR A 211 10.70 -18.88 3.18
N HIS A 212 11.45 -18.88 2.08
CA HIS A 212 12.87 -19.19 2.09
C HIS A 212 13.65 -18.21 3.00
N ASP A 213 13.42 -16.91 2.83
CA ASP A 213 14.03 -15.86 3.66
C ASP A 213 13.61 -16.00 5.13
N ALA A 214 12.31 -16.14 5.41
CA ALA A 214 11.82 -16.30 6.78
C ALA A 214 12.37 -17.56 7.46
N MET A 215 12.53 -18.66 6.72
CA MET A 215 13.14 -19.89 7.24
C MET A 215 14.63 -19.72 7.52
N ARG A 216 15.37 -19.07 6.62
CA ARG A 216 16.79 -18.74 6.87
C ARG A 216 16.92 -17.92 8.15
N ASP A 217 16.16 -16.84 8.26
CA ASP A 217 16.24 -15.92 9.40
C ASP A 217 15.87 -16.64 10.71
N ASN A 218 14.83 -17.47 10.71
CA ASN A 218 14.44 -18.29 11.85
C ASN A 218 15.54 -19.31 12.24
N ILE A 219 16.15 -20.01 11.28
CA ILE A 219 17.24 -20.96 11.58
C ILE A 219 18.47 -20.24 12.12
N GLU A 220 18.85 -19.10 11.53
CA GLU A 220 19.95 -18.28 12.03
C GLU A 220 19.70 -17.78 13.45
N GLU A 221 18.47 -17.36 13.76
CA GLU A 221 18.07 -16.99 15.13
C GLU A 221 18.18 -18.18 16.09
N LEU A 222 17.73 -19.37 15.69
CA LEU A 222 17.86 -20.59 16.50
C LEU A 222 19.32 -20.95 16.77
N VAL A 223 20.18 -20.89 15.75
CA VAL A 223 21.63 -21.18 15.91
C VAL A 223 22.28 -20.14 16.82
N ARG A 224 21.95 -18.86 16.67
CA ARG A 224 22.50 -17.77 17.49
C ARG A 224 22.09 -17.86 18.96
N ASN A 225 20.87 -18.33 19.21
CA ASN A 225 20.34 -18.50 20.57
C ASN A 225 20.81 -19.80 21.25
N GLY A 226 21.54 -20.66 20.55
CA GLY A 226 21.93 -21.98 21.03
C GLY A 226 20.80 -23.01 20.85
N LEU A 227 21.19 -24.24 20.51
CA LEU A 227 20.26 -25.35 20.30
C LEU A 227 20.09 -26.24 21.54
N VAL A 228 20.90 -26.01 22.59
CA VAL A 228 21.00 -26.80 23.82
C VAL A 228 21.43 -25.87 24.96
N ASP A 229 20.73 -25.88 26.09
CA ASP A 229 21.27 -25.47 27.39
C ASP A 229 22.05 -26.66 27.96
N ASP A 230 23.32 -26.45 28.34
CA ASP A 230 24.20 -27.46 28.99
C ASP A 230 23.60 -28.02 30.29
#